data_AF-A0A6A5SFS9-F1
#
_entry.id   AF-A0A6A5SFS9-F1
#
_cell.length_a   1.000
_cell.length_b   1.000
_cell.length_c   1.000
_cell.angle_alpha   90.00
_cell.angle_beta   90.00
_cell.angle_gamma   90.00
#
_symmetry.space_group_name_H-M   'P 1'
#
loop_
_entity.id
_entity.type
_entity.pdbx_description
1 polymer ?
#
loop_
_entity_poly.entity_id
_entity_poly.type
_entity_poly.pdbx_seq_one_letter_code
_entity_poly.pdbx_strand_id
1 'polypeptide(L)'
;PDAIPTSADSRSKRPTKKRALTPSTVQASQVEALFAKPDREIHIPGSALSRSVALPPEIVANVQGSSAGAGSGEFHVYKASRRREYERLRLMDE
;
A
#
# COMPACT_ATOMS: atom_id res chain seq x y z
N PRO A 1 -16.80 -53.80 12.33
CA PRO A 1 -16.67 -53.42 10.91
C PRO A 1 -16.74 -51.89 10.83
N ASP A 2 -15.59 -51.24 10.70
CA ASP A 2 -15.51 -49.77 10.74
C ASP A 2 -15.91 -49.21 9.38
N ALA A 3 -17.07 -48.57 9.32
CA ALA A 3 -17.59 -47.98 8.10
C ALA A 3 -16.73 -46.77 7.72
N ILE A 4 -15.92 -46.93 6.67
CA ILE A 4 -15.16 -45.82 6.08
C ILE A 4 -16.18 -44.81 5.51
N PRO A 5 -16.08 -43.52 5.87
CA PRO A 5 -17.00 -42.51 5.34
C PRO A 5 -16.82 -42.39 3.82
N THR A 6 -17.91 -42.63 3.08
CA THR A 6 -17.98 -42.56 1.61
C THR A 6 -17.68 -41.17 1.01
N SER A 7 -17.48 -40.17 1.86
CA SER A 7 -17.08 -38.81 1.46
C SER A 7 -15.61 -38.66 1.07
N ALA A 8 -14.79 -39.69 1.26
CA ALA A 8 -13.36 -39.68 0.92
C ALA A 8 -13.02 -40.34 -0.43
N ASP A 9 -14.00 -40.88 -1.17
CA ASP A 9 -13.75 -41.55 -2.45
C ASP A 9 -13.47 -40.53 -3.59
N SER A 10 -12.25 -40.57 -4.13
CA SER A 10 -11.81 -39.76 -5.27
C SER A 10 -12.64 -39.92 -6.56
N ARG A 11 -13.39 -41.03 -6.69
CA ARG A 11 -14.28 -41.28 -7.85
C ARG A 11 -15.66 -40.62 -7.71
N SER A 12 -15.98 -40.11 -6.52
CA SER A 12 -17.23 -39.42 -6.22
C SER A 12 -17.20 -37.99 -6.76
N LYS A 13 -18.08 -37.68 -7.71
CA LYS A 13 -18.29 -36.31 -8.24
C LYS A 13 -19.21 -35.46 -7.34
N ARG A 14 -19.40 -35.86 -6.08
CA ARG A 14 -20.23 -35.11 -5.13
C ARG A 14 -19.51 -33.80 -4.79
N PRO A 15 -20.21 -32.65 -4.81
CA PRO A 15 -19.60 -31.38 -4.42
C PRO A 15 -19.10 -31.50 -2.97
N THR A 16 -17.78 -31.42 -2.79
CA THR A 16 -17.17 -31.38 -1.47
C THR A 16 -17.62 -30.12 -0.77
N LYS A 17 -18.32 -30.24 0.36
CA LYS A 17 -18.73 -29.10 1.16
C LYS A 17 -17.47 -28.36 1.61
N LYS A 18 -17.18 -27.20 1.00
CA LYS A 18 -16.06 -26.34 1.41
C LYS A 18 -16.30 -26.00 2.88
N ARG A 19 -15.48 -26.55 3.77
CA ARG A 19 -15.50 -26.17 5.19
C ARG A 19 -15.15 -24.68 5.27
N ALA A 20 -15.94 -23.93 6.02
CA ALA A 20 -15.56 -22.56 6.37
C ALA A 20 -14.25 -22.66 7.16
N LEU A 21 -13.17 -22.13 6.61
CA LEU A 21 -11.87 -22.13 7.27
C LEU A 21 -11.98 -21.31 8.54
N THR A 22 -11.67 -21.92 9.68
CA THR A 22 -11.51 -21.18 10.93
C THR A 22 -10.28 -20.26 10.79
N PRO A 23 -10.23 -19.14 11.52
CA PRO A 23 -9.06 -18.25 11.48
C PRO A 23 -7.75 -19.00 11.78
N SER A 24 -7.80 -20.01 12.66
CA SER A 24 -6.66 -20.88 12.95
C SER A 24 -6.18 -21.70 11.75
N THR A 25 -7.09 -22.27 10.94
CA THR A 25 -6.70 -22.99 9.73
C THR A 25 -6.11 -22.08 8.65
N VAL A 26 -6.55 -20.82 8.55
CA VAL A 26 -5.96 -19.84 7.63
C VAL A 26 -4.54 -19.48 8.06
N GLN A 27 -4.31 -19.28 9.37
CA GLN A 27 -2.98 -19.00 9.88
C GLN A 27 -2.03 -20.19 9.69
N ALA A 28 -2.50 -21.42 9.93
CA ALA A 28 -1.70 -22.63 9.75
C ALA A 28 -1.21 -22.79 8.31
N SER A 29 -2.07 -22.57 7.31
CA SER A 29 -1.68 -22.66 5.90
C SER A 29 -0.70 -21.57 5.47
N GLN A 30 -0.83 -20.36 6.03
CA GLN A 30 0.15 -19.28 5.80
C GLN A 30 1.53 -19.66 6.37
N VAL A 31 1.57 -20.23 7.57
CA VAL A 31 2.81 -20.68 8.20
C VAL A 31 3.46 -21.82 7.40
N GLU A 32 2.67 -22.79 6.94
CA GLU A 32 3.15 -23.88 6.08
C GLU A 32 3.76 -23.35 4.76
N ALA A 33 3.11 -22.35 4.15
CA ALA A 33 3.61 -21.71 2.93
C ALA A 33 4.92 -20.95 3.15
N LEU A 34 5.13 -20.35 4.33
CA LEU A 34 6.39 -19.71 4.69
C LEU A 34 7.52 -20.74 4.88
N PHE A 35 7.24 -21.87 5.53
CA PHE A 35 8.24 -22.93 5.75
C PHE A 35 8.64 -23.70 4.49
N ALA A 36 7.83 -23.65 3.41
CA ALA A 36 8.17 -24.32 2.15
C ALA A 36 9.46 -23.80 1.50
N LYS A 37 9.87 -22.55 1.79
CA LYS A 37 11.10 -21.92 1.25
C LYS A 37 11.75 -21.02 2.31
N PRO A 38 12.51 -21.61 3.27
CA PRO A 38 13.06 -20.85 4.39
C PRO A 38 14.15 -19.86 3.98
N ASP A 39 14.88 -20.10 2.88
CA ASP A 39 15.96 -19.22 2.41
C ASP A 39 15.45 -17.95 1.69
N ARG A 40 14.13 -17.84 1.47
CA ARG A 40 13.55 -16.70 0.76
C ARG A 40 13.51 -15.48 1.68
N GLU A 41 14.07 -14.36 1.22
CA GLU A 41 13.91 -13.07 1.89
C GLU A 41 12.44 -12.67 2.00
N ILE A 42 11.99 -12.39 3.23
CA ILE A 42 10.62 -11.96 3.53
C ILE A 42 10.63 -10.45 3.72
N HIS A 43 9.92 -9.73 2.86
CA HIS A 43 9.72 -8.30 3.03
C HIS A 43 8.63 -8.05 4.07
N ILE A 44 9.04 -7.70 5.29
CA ILE A 44 8.13 -7.18 6.30
C ILE A 44 7.84 -5.73 5.91
N PRO A 45 6.58 -5.35 5.63
CA PRO A 45 6.26 -3.95 5.34
C PRO A 45 6.69 -3.12 6.55
N GLY A 46 7.62 -2.19 6.33
CA GLY A 46 8.00 -1.21 7.35
C GLY A 46 6.78 -0.38 7.79
N SER A 47 6.92 0.34 8.90
CA SER A 47 5.90 1.30 9.31
C SER A 47 5.58 2.21 8.13
N ALA A 48 4.30 2.27 7.75
CA ALA A 48 3.87 3.04 6.59
C ALA A 48 4.39 4.46 6.75
N LEU A 49 5.22 4.91 5.81
CA LEU A 49 5.73 6.28 5.83
C LEU A 49 4.52 7.21 5.89
N SER A 50 4.45 8.02 6.95
CA SER A 50 3.38 9.00 7.09
C SER A 50 3.39 9.89 5.85
N ARG A 51 2.19 10.22 5.37
CA ARG A 51 2.02 11.11 4.21
C ARG A 51 2.58 12.47 4.60
N SER A 52 3.84 12.74 4.24
CA SER A 52 4.52 13.99 4.55
C SER A 52 4.58 14.85 3.30
N VAL A 53 4.32 16.14 3.47
CA VAL A 53 4.52 17.13 2.41
C VAL A 53 6.02 17.35 2.26
N ALA A 54 6.52 17.38 1.02
CA ALA A 54 7.93 17.64 0.75
C ALA A 54 8.33 19.00 1.32
N LEU A 55 9.49 19.05 2.00
CA LEU A 55 10.01 20.30 2.55
C LEU A 55 10.23 21.34 1.44
N PRO A 56 9.91 22.62 1.69
CA PRO A 56 10.20 23.67 0.73
C PRO A 56 11.72 23.78 0.50
N PRO A 57 12.18 23.99 -0.75
CA PRO A 57 13.59 24.17 -1.03
C PRO A 57 14.11 25.45 -0.36
N GLU A 58 15.31 25.39 0.21
CA GLU A 58 15.90 26.53 0.92
C GLU A 58 16.28 27.69 0.00
N ILE A 59 16.71 27.38 -1.23
CA ILE A 59 17.15 28.39 -2.21
C ILE A 59 16.41 28.17 -3.53
N VAL A 60 15.79 29.24 -4.02
CA VAL A 60 15.19 29.28 -5.35
C VAL A 60 16.09 30.13 -6.25
N ALA A 61 16.77 29.50 -7.19
CA ALA A 61 17.78 30.15 -8.02
C ALA A 61 17.18 31.02 -9.15
N ASN A 62 15.91 30.83 -9.48
CA ASN A 62 15.24 31.42 -10.65
C ASN A 62 14.30 32.59 -10.30
N VAL A 63 14.60 33.35 -9.24
CA VAL A 63 13.79 34.50 -8.83
C VAL A 63 14.03 35.68 -9.79
N GLN A 64 12.99 36.08 -10.52
CA GLN A 64 12.99 37.30 -11.32
C GLN A 64 12.89 38.53 -10.39
N GLY A 65 13.47 39.66 -10.79
CA GLY A 65 13.51 40.87 -9.95
C GLY A 65 12.13 41.36 -9.52
N SER A 66 12.04 42.05 -8.37
CA SER A 66 10.75 42.42 -7.75
C SER A 66 9.89 43.37 -8.59
N SER A 67 10.50 44.15 -9.48
CA SER A 67 9.81 45.03 -10.43
C SER A 67 9.71 44.44 -11.84
N ALA A 68 10.11 43.18 -12.04
CA ALA A 68 9.98 42.51 -13.32
C ALA A 68 8.50 42.22 -13.64
N GLY A 69 8.13 42.26 -14.91
CA GLY A 69 6.79 41.91 -15.35
C GLY A 69 6.50 40.42 -15.22
N ALA A 70 5.21 40.06 -15.29
CA ALA A 70 4.80 38.66 -15.26
C ALA A 70 5.19 37.95 -16.58
N GLY A 71 6.06 36.95 -16.48
CA GLY A 71 6.40 36.06 -17.59
C GLY A 71 5.31 35.01 -17.85
N SER A 72 5.35 34.37 -19.02
CA SER A 72 4.39 33.33 -19.41
C SER A 72 4.39 32.10 -18.49
N GLY A 73 5.52 31.83 -17.82
CA GLY A 73 5.66 30.74 -16.85
C GLY A 73 5.13 31.05 -15.45
N GLU A 74 4.90 32.32 -15.12
CA GLU A 74 4.59 32.74 -13.74
C GLU A 74 3.27 32.15 -13.24
N PHE A 75 2.30 32.01 -14.15
CA PHE A 75 1.04 31.32 -13.86
C PHE A 75 1.24 29.87 -13.40
N HIS A 76 2.16 29.14 -14.04
CA HIS A 76 2.43 27.76 -13.69
C HIS A 76 3.18 27.62 -12.37
N VAL A 77 4.11 28.54 -12.10
CA VAL A 77 4.81 28.63 -10.81
C VAL A 77 3.80 28.83 -9.68
N TYR A 78 2.88 29.79 -9.84
CA TYR A 78 1.80 30.04 -8.88
C TYR A 78 0.87 28.83 -8.70
N LYS A 79 0.46 28.19 -9.80
CA LYS A 79 -0.41 27.01 -9.74
C LYS A 79 0.24 25.87 -8.94
N ALA A 80 1.53 25.64 -9.14
CA ALA A 80 2.28 24.61 -8.43
C ALA A 80 2.52 24.98 -6.95
N SER A 81 2.84 26.24 -6.64
CA SER A 81 3.02 26.69 -5.25
C SER A 81 1.71 26.64 -4.46
N ARG A 82 0.60 27.09 -5.05
CA ARG A 82 -0.73 27.05 -4.43
C ARG A 82 -1.17 25.61 -4.12
N ARG A 83 -0.95 24.67 -5.04
CA ARG A 83 -1.26 23.25 -4.80
C ARG A 83 -0.47 22.68 -3.62
N ARG A 84 0.86 22.92 -3.60
CA ARG A 84 1.71 22.47 -2.49
C ARG A 84 1.27 23.06 -1.15
N GLU A 85 0.89 24.33 -1.12
CA GLU A 85 0.47 24.99 0.11
C GLU A 85 -0.90 24.49 0.60
N TYR A 86 -1.84 24.21 -0.29
CA TYR A 86 -3.13 23.61 0.10
C TYR A 86 -2.96 22.19 0.64
N GLU A 87 -2.08 21.39 0.03
CA GLU A 87 -1.74 20.06 0.54
C GLU A 87 -1.07 20.16 1.93
N ARG A 88 -0.21 21.16 2.15
CA ARG A 88 0.42 21.45 3.45
C ARG A 88 -0.59 21.85 4.52
N LEU A 89 -1.49 22.79 4.22
CA LEU A 89 -2.53 23.23 5.15
C LEU A 89 -3.47 22.08 5.50
N ARG A 90 -3.93 21.34 4.47
CA ARG A 90 -4.78 20.18 4.66
C ARG A 90 -4.16 19.12 5.59
N LEU A 91 -2.86 18.85 5.45
CA LEU A 91 -2.16 17.90 6.33
C LEU A 91 -2.01 18.42 7.77
N MET A 92 -1.99 19.74 7.98
CA MET A 92 -1.90 20.34 9.31
C MET A 92 -3.26 20.42 10.02
N ASP A 93 -4.35 20.53 9.24
CA ASP A 93 -5.73 20.58 9.74
C ASP A 93 -6.33 19.18 9.97
N GLU A 94 -5.82 18.14 9.28
CA GLU A 94 -6.18 16.72 9.47
C GLU A 94 -5.48 16.09 10.68
#